data_AF-A0A7V9J6I9-F1
#
_entry.id   AF-A0A7V9J6I9-F1
#
_cell.length_a   1.000
_cell.length_b   1.000
_cell.length_c   1.000
_cell.angle_alpha   90.00
_cell.angle_beta   90.00
_cell.angle_gamma   90.00
#
_symmetry.space_group_name_H-M   'P 1'
#
loop_
_entity.id
_entity.type
_entity.pdbx_description
1 polymer ?
#
loop_
_entity_poly.entity_id
_entity_poly.type
_entity_poly.pdbx_seq_one_letter_code
_entity_poly.pdbx_strand_id
1 'polypeptide(L)'
;MNDVRSRRAAVVADAALRGRELCRALSAVTDEWLGQVFAEAVADTTAGGIALVAVGGYGREELAPGSDLDLWLLHSGRLDEGELGALAERLWYPVWDAGFKLGHGVFTPRQVLALAARELDTATCALSARHLAGDAALTAKLFDGASAQWRKRSSRFLAELGQRVEARHHRDGEVAFLLEPDVKEARGGLRDVHALAWAARSGRPVLVEGDAEALAAAEDTLLGVRVELHRAAGRAADELLLERQDEVAAALGDPDADALMARVAAAARTVAWIGDEAWHRLSSSLAGPLGRLSRRDRPLGPGLVLRDGEVHVIAARDGDGAVDEPVPVDATLVLRAAAAASRAGVPIDRPSLDRLTEAVAVVDGPWPEGARQALVDLLSSGPAAIGVIEALDQRGLVHRVLPEWEPTRSRPQRNAYHRFTVDRHLCEAAVNAAALTATVARPDLLVVGTWLHDLGKGYPGDHTEVGMELMATIAPRMGFGHEDVTTLVDMVRHHLLLPDVATRRDLADDDVIKGVAAAVGSLGTLELLAALTEADSLATGPSAWGTWKAGLVGELVTQVAHVLGGGEVA
;
A
#
# COMPACT_ATOMS: atom_id res chain seq x y z
N MET A 1 26.15 -31.22 -14.71
CA MET A 1 25.84 -30.58 -13.40
C MET A 1 26.53 -29.23 -13.17
N ASN A 2 27.86 -29.09 -13.32
CA ASN A 2 28.54 -27.78 -13.14
C ASN A 2 28.10 -26.67 -14.12
N ASP A 3 27.50 -27.03 -15.25
CA ASP A 3 27.14 -26.08 -16.32
C ASP A 3 25.96 -25.16 -15.95
N VAL A 4 24.87 -25.68 -15.37
CA VAL A 4 23.65 -24.86 -15.13
C VAL A 4 23.89 -23.72 -14.13
N ARG A 5 24.69 -23.95 -13.07
CA ARG A 5 25.01 -22.92 -12.09
C ARG A 5 25.80 -21.80 -12.73
N SER A 6 26.81 -22.13 -13.53
CA SER A 6 27.62 -21.15 -14.25
C SER A 6 26.79 -20.37 -15.28
N ARG A 7 25.91 -21.04 -16.02
CA ARG A 7 25.01 -20.40 -16.99
C ARG A 7 23.99 -19.47 -16.31
N ARG A 8 23.36 -19.91 -15.22
CA ARG A 8 22.47 -19.06 -14.41
C ARG A 8 23.23 -17.89 -13.79
N ALA A 9 24.44 -18.13 -13.26
CA ALA A 9 25.27 -17.06 -12.71
C ALA A 9 25.66 -16.01 -13.78
N ALA A 10 25.91 -16.44 -15.03
CA ALA A 10 26.15 -15.51 -16.13
C ALA A 10 24.93 -14.62 -16.43
N VAL A 11 23.72 -15.19 -16.45
CA VAL A 11 22.46 -14.41 -16.59
C VAL A 11 22.29 -13.45 -15.41
N VAL A 12 22.53 -13.91 -14.18
CA VAL A 12 22.41 -13.06 -12.99
C VAL A 12 23.46 -11.94 -12.98
N ALA A 13 24.66 -12.17 -13.51
CA ALA A 13 25.73 -11.17 -13.59
C ALA A 13 25.54 -10.15 -14.73
N ASP A 14 24.64 -10.42 -15.69
CA ASP A 14 24.40 -9.51 -16.82
C ASP A 14 23.56 -8.30 -16.40
N ALA A 15 24.24 -7.18 -16.14
CA ALA A 15 23.60 -5.93 -15.71
C ALA A 15 22.67 -5.30 -16.77
N ALA A 16 22.69 -5.76 -18.03
CA ALA A 16 21.75 -5.33 -19.04
C ALA A 16 20.35 -5.94 -18.84
N LEU A 17 20.27 -7.13 -18.20
CA LEU A 17 19.02 -7.79 -17.90
C LEU A 17 18.45 -7.30 -16.56
N ARG A 18 17.21 -6.81 -16.58
CA ARG A 18 16.51 -6.26 -15.41
C ARG A 18 15.08 -6.79 -15.30
N GLY A 19 14.55 -6.84 -14.08
CA GLY A 19 13.15 -7.20 -13.81
C GLY A 19 12.68 -8.42 -14.60
N ARG A 20 11.62 -8.25 -15.40
CA ARG A 20 11.03 -9.35 -16.17
C ARG A 20 11.96 -9.97 -17.21
N GLU A 21 12.84 -9.19 -17.82
CA GLU A 21 13.78 -9.69 -18.83
C GLU A 21 14.78 -10.68 -18.22
N LEU A 22 15.33 -10.33 -17.05
CA LEU A 22 16.17 -11.24 -16.28
C LEU A 22 15.39 -12.49 -15.87
N CYS A 23 14.19 -12.33 -15.34
CA CYS A 23 13.38 -13.46 -14.88
C CYS A 23 13.10 -14.46 -16.01
N ARG A 24 12.80 -13.97 -17.22
CA ARG A 24 12.60 -14.79 -18.42
C ARG A 24 13.90 -15.46 -18.87
N ALA A 25 15.01 -14.74 -18.94
CA ALA A 25 16.30 -15.31 -19.31
C ALA A 25 16.74 -16.41 -18.32
N LEU A 26 16.53 -16.17 -17.02
CA LEU A 26 16.85 -17.13 -15.97
C LEU A 26 15.94 -18.35 -16.06
N SER A 27 14.65 -18.15 -16.33
CA SER A 27 13.70 -19.24 -16.59
C SER A 27 14.12 -20.06 -17.80
N ALA A 28 14.46 -19.44 -18.93
CA ALA A 28 14.84 -20.13 -20.16
C ALA A 28 16.09 -21.03 -19.98
N VAL A 29 17.14 -20.53 -19.34
CA VAL A 29 18.35 -21.33 -19.03
C VAL A 29 18.01 -22.51 -18.11
N THR A 30 17.08 -22.31 -17.18
CA THR A 30 16.66 -23.35 -16.23
C THR A 30 15.77 -24.39 -16.91
N ASP A 31 14.87 -23.97 -17.79
CA ASP A 31 13.98 -24.82 -18.57
C ASP A 31 14.79 -25.76 -19.48
N GLU A 32 15.80 -25.24 -20.17
CA GLU A 32 16.67 -26.04 -21.05
C GLU A 32 17.39 -27.13 -20.25
N TRP A 33 17.96 -26.78 -19.10
CA TRP A 33 18.65 -27.73 -18.24
C TRP A 33 17.69 -28.76 -17.64
N LEU A 34 16.51 -28.35 -17.15
CA LEU A 34 15.50 -29.28 -16.64
C LEU A 34 14.96 -30.21 -17.74
N GLY A 35 14.88 -29.75 -18.98
CA GLY A 35 14.55 -30.57 -20.14
C GLY A 35 15.58 -31.68 -20.38
N GLN A 36 16.88 -31.36 -20.22
CA GLN A 36 17.97 -32.35 -20.31
C GLN A 36 17.90 -33.37 -19.16
N VAL A 37 17.75 -32.89 -17.92
CA VAL A 37 17.60 -33.77 -16.74
C VAL A 37 16.39 -34.69 -16.90
N PHE A 38 15.26 -34.14 -17.37
CA PHE A 38 14.07 -34.94 -17.65
C PHE A 38 14.31 -36.01 -18.71
N ALA A 39 14.94 -35.64 -19.83
CA ALA A 39 15.26 -36.58 -20.92
C ALA A 39 16.17 -37.73 -20.45
N GLU A 40 17.18 -37.43 -19.63
CA GLU A 40 18.05 -38.44 -19.00
C GLU A 40 17.26 -39.33 -18.03
N ALA A 41 16.40 -38.75 -17.19
CA ALA A 41 15.63 -39.47 -16.20
C ALA A 41 14.63 -40.47 -16.83
N VAL A 42 14.09 -40.17 -18.02
CA VAL A 42 13.15 -41.02 -18.75
C VAL A 42 13.81 -41.90 -19.81
N ALA A 43 15.12 -41.83 -20.02
CA ALA A 43 15.83 -42.54 -21.10
C ALA A 43 15.59 -44.07 -21.07
N ASP A 44 15.58 -44.66 -19.87
CA ASP A 44 15.33 -46.10 -19.67
C ASP A 44 13.84 -46.43 -19.43
N THR A 45 12.96 -45.44 -19.54
CA THR A 45 11.53 -45.58 -19.28
C THR A 45 10.77 -45.68 -20.60
N THR A 46 10.13 -46.83 -20.86
CA THR A 46 9.28 -47.04 -22.05
C THR A 46 7.89 -46.40 -21.92
N ALA A 47 7.58 -45.81 -20.75
CA ALA A 47 6.27 -45.29 -20.43
C ALA A 47 6.10 -43.83 -20.88
N GLY A 48 5.31 -43.62 -21.93
CA GLY A 48 4.67 -42.34 -22.18
C GLY A 48 3.67 -41.98 -21.06
N GLY A 49 3.28 -40.71 -20.98
CA GLY A 49 2.36 -40.23 -19.96
C GLY A 49 3.05 -39.84 -18.66
N ILE A 50 4.19 -39.17 -18.77
CA ILE A 50 4.87 -38.40 -17.72
C ILE A 50 5.11 -36.98 -18.24
N ALA A 51 4.93 -35.95 -17.41
CA ALA A 51 5.24 -34.57 -17.78
C ALA A 51 5.88 -33.81 -16.61
N LEU A 52 6.85 -32.95 -16.92
CA LEU A 52 7.42 -32.00 -15.98
C LEU A 52 6.78 -30.63 -16.19
N VAL A 53 6.33 -30.02 -15.10
CA VAL A 53 5.54 -28.78 -15.10
C VAL A 53 6.13 -27.80 -14.09
N ALA A 54 6.38 -26.56 -14.50
CA ALA A 54 6.66 -25.46 -13.59
C ALA A 54 5.36 -24.86 -13.06
N VAL A 55 5.32 -24.49 -11.79
CA VAL A 55 4.16 -23.83 -11.14
C VAL A 55 4.60 -22.60 -10.35
N GLY A 56 3.66 -21.86 -9.78
CA GLY A 56 3.97 -20.71 -8.94
C GLY A 56 4.67 -19.59 -9.71
N GLY A 57 5.65 -18.94 -9.07
CA GLY A 57 6.45 -17.88 -9.70
C GLY A 57 7.28 -18.39 -10.87
N TYR A 58 7.77 -19.63 -10.80
CA TYR A 58 8.49 -20.24 -11.92
C TYR A 58 7.58 -20.53 -13.12
N GLY A 59 6.36 -21.01 -12.85
CA GLY A 59 5.33 -21.20 -13.88
C GLY A 59 4.96 -19.90 -14.62
N ARG A 60 5.08 -18.74 -13.97
CA ARG A 60 4.87 -17.41 -14.56
C ARG A 60 6.12 -16.78 -15.17
N GLU A 61 7.26 -17.48 -15.15
CA GLU A 61 8.56 -16.96 -15.62
C GLU A 61 9.05 -15.73 -14.83
N GLU A 62 8.75 -15.69 -13.53
CA GLU A 62 9.11 -14.62 -12.58
C GLU A 62 10.27 -15.05 -11.64
N LEU A 63 11.18 -15.90 -12.13
CA LEU A 63 12.33 -16.35 -11.34
C LEU A 63 13.32 -15.21 -11.08
N ALA A 64 13.33 -14.70 -9.85
CA ALA A 64 14.42 -13.89 -9.33
C ALA A 64 15.64 -14.78 -8.97
N PRO A 65 16.86 -14.23 -8.86
CA PRO A 65 18.09 -15.02 -8.66
C PRO A 65 18.02 -16.05 -7.53
N GLY A 66 17.55 -15.63 -6.35
CA GLY A 66 17.35 -16.47 -5.17
C GLY A 66 15.99 -17.18 -5.06
N SER A 67 15.15 -17.19 -6.10
CA SER A 67 13.85 -17.88 -6.07
C SER A 67 14.00 -19.40 -6.04
N ASP A 68 13.04 -20.06 -5.39
CA ASP A 68 12.88 -21.52 -5.40
C ASP A 68 12.40 -21.99 -6.79
N LEU A 69 12.70 -23.24 -7.14
CA LEU A 69 12.13 -23.93 -8.29
C LEU A 69 10.91 -24.73 -7.86
N ASP A 70 9.73 -24.34 -8.30
CA ASP A 70 8.48 -25.05 -8.01
C ASP A 70 8.08 -25.96 -9.18
N LEU A 71 8.18 -27.28 -8.98
CA LEU A 71 8.05 -28.29 -10.04
C LEU A 71 7.04 -29.40 -9.69
N TRP A 72 6.17 -29.74 -10.62
CA TRP A 72 5.32 -30.93 -10.53
C TRP A 72 5.69 -31.97 -11.58
N LEU A 73 5.87 -33.21 -11.13
CA LEU A 73 5.96 -34.39 -11.98
C LEU A 73 4.57 -35.00 -12.13
N LEU A 74 3.97 -34.81 -13.30
CA LEU A 74 2.68 -35.40 -13.63
C LEU A 74 2.84 -36.79 -14.20
N HIS A 75 1.97 -37.72 -13.81
CA HIS A 75 1.93 -39.06 -14.40
C HIS A 75 0.50 -39.51 -14.75
N SER A 76 0.41 -40.45 -15.70
CA SER A 76 -0.85 -41.03 -16.17
C SER A 76 -1.41 -42.13 -15.26
N GLY A 77 -0.66 -42.55 -14.23
CA GLY A 77 -1.00 -43.68 -13.36
C GLY A 77 -0.64 -45.06 -13.93
N ARG A 78 0.17 -45.12 -14.99
CA ARG A 78 0.62 -46.36 -15.62
C ARG A 78 1.88 -46.97 -15.01
N LEU A 79 2.74 -46.13 -14.44
CA LEU A 79 3.91 -46.57 -13.69
C LEU A 79 3.49 -47.12 -12.33
N ASP A 80 4.16 -48.18 -11.88
CA ASP A 80 4.04 -48.61 -10.49
C ASP A 80 4.75 -47.63 -9.53
N GLU A 81 4.54 -47.82 -8.23
CA GLU A 81 5.05 -46.92 -7.19
C GLU A 81 6.59 -46.92 -7.12
N GLY A 82 7.23 -48.06 -7.37
CA GLY A 82 8.69 -48.18 -7.37
C GLY A 82 9.31 -47.51 -8.59
N GLU A 83 8.73 -47.72 -9.78
CA GLU A 83 9.14 -47.06 -11.02
C GLU A 83 8.99 -45.54 -10.93
N LEU A 84 7.86 -45.07 -10.40
CA LEU A 84 7.60 -43.64 -10.21
C LEU A 84 8.54 -43.02 -9.17
N GLY A 85 8.79 -43.71 -8.06
CA GLY A 85 9.75 -43.29 -7.04
C GLY A 85 11.16 -43.15 -7.61
N ALA A 86 11.63 -44.17 -8.33
CA ALA A 86 12.94 -44.14 -8.97
C ALA A 86 13.05 -43.04 -10.04
N LEU A 87 11.98 -42.79 -10.80
CA LEU A 87 11.94 -41.69 -11.77
C LEU A 87 11.99 -40.32 -11.08
N ALA A 88 11.22 -40.14 -10.01
CA ALA A 88 11.22 -38.92 -9.22
C ALA A 88 12.62 -38.65 -8.62
N GLU A 89 13.28 -39.67 -8.07
CA GLU A 89 14.65 -39.55 -7.56
C GLU A 89 15.64 -39.11 -8.65
N ARG A 90 15.60 -39.75 -9.83
CA ARG A 90 16.45 -39.36 -10.98
C ARG A 90 16.23 -37.93 -11.43
N LEU A 91 15.05 -37.37 -11.20
CA LEU A 91 14.71 -36.00 -11.56
C LEU A 91 15.10 -34.98 -10.47
N TRP A 92 14.86 -35.31 -9.19
CA TRP A 92 15.02 -34.37 -8.08
C TRP A 92 16.45 -34.29 -7.54
N TYR A 93 17.19 -35.41 -7.46
CA TYR A 93 18.57 -35.40 -6.97
C TYR A 93 19.47 -34.46 -7.79
N PRO A 94 19.43 -34.43 -9.13
CA PRO A 94 20.21 -33.46 -9.90
C PRO A 94 19.90 -31.98 -9.57
N VAL A 95 18.67 -31.68 -9.15
CA VAL A 95 18.25 -30.33 -8.71
C VAL A 95 18.83 -29.97 -7.35
N TRP A 96 18.76 -30.89 -6.40
CA TRP A 96 19.36 -30.70 -5.08
C TRP A 96 20.89 -30.67 -5.14
N ASP A 97 21.50 -31.54 -5.94
CA ASP A 97 22.96 -31.60 -6.11
C ASP A 97 23.51 -30.34 -6.79
N ALA A 98 22.69 -29.70 -7.64
CA ALA A 98 22.99 -28.38 -8.19
C ALA A 98 22.83 -27.24 -7.15
N GLY A 99 22.32 -27.53 -5.95
CA GLY A 99 22.18 -26.58 -4.84
C GLY A 99 20.93 -25.69 -4.94
N PHE A 100 19.95 -26.05 -5.76
CA PHE A 100 18.70 -25.29 -5.87
C PHE A 100 17.70 -25.70 -4.78
N LYS A 101 16.98 -24.71 -4.25
CA LYS A 101 15.80 -24.95 -3.43
C LYS A 101 14.66 -25.42 -4.33
N LEU A 102 14.03 -26.53 -3.96
CA LEU A 102 13.03 -27.22 -4.79
C LEU A 102 11.75 -27.43 -4.00
N GLY A 103 10.69 -26.72 -4.39
CA GLY A 103 9.32 -27.10 -4.08
C GLY A 103 8.85 -28.12 -5.12
N HIS A 104 8.47 -29.32 -4.70
CA HIS A 104 8.08 -30.36 -5.66
C HIS A 104 6.85 -31.15 -5.27
N GLY A 105 6.25 -31.81 -6.26
CA GLY A 105 5.16 -32.75 -6.04
C GLY A 105 5.02 -33.74 -7.19
N VAL A 106 4.55 -34.95 -6.87
CA VAL A 106 4.35 -36.05 -7.83
C VAL A 106 2.89 -36.45 -7.81
N PHE A 107 2.18 -36.24 -8.91
CA PHE A 107 0.73 -36.40 -8.93
C PHE A 107 0.19 -36.85 -10.29
N THR A 108 -0.94 -37.53 -10.29
CA THR A 108 -1.82 -37.54 -11.46
C THR A 108 -2.55 -36.20 -11.56
N PRO A 109 -2.97 -35.75 -12.76
CA PRO A 109 -3.84 -34.57 -12.89
C PRO A 109 -5.10 -34.66 -12.01
N ARG A 110 -5.64 -35.88 -11.83
CA ARG A 110 -6.81 -36.11 -10.98
C ARG A 110 -6.54 -35.82 -9.51
N GLN A 111 -5.37 -36.20 -8.98
CA GLN A 111 -4.98 -35.93 -7.59
C GLN A 111 -4.81 -34.43 -7.37
N VAL A 112 -4.11 -33.72 -8.27
CA VAL A 112 -3.96 -32.26 -8.17
C VAL A 112 -5.32 -31.57 -8.17
N LEU A 113 -6.21 -31.93 -9.09
CA LEU A 113 -7.56 -31.35 -9.17
C LEU A 113 -8.38 -31.61 -7.90
N ALA A 114 -8.23 -32.78 -7.27
CA ALA A 114 -8.89 -33.11 -6.02
C ALA A 114 -8.40 -32.24 -4.85
N LEU A 115 -7.09 -31.99 -4.75
CA LEU A 115 -6.49 -31.08 -3.75
C LEU A 115 -6.88 -29.63 -4.02
N ALA A 116 -6.71 -29.16 -5.27
CA ALA A 116 -7.11 -27.83 -5.74
C ALA A 116 -8.61 -27.56 -5.59
N ALA A 117 -9.46 -28.57 -5.33
CA ALA A 117 -10.88 -28.38 -5.09
C ALA A 117 -11.17 -27.89 -3.66
N ARG A 118 -10.19 -28.05 -2.78
CA ARG A 118 -10.30 -27.83 -1.33
C ARG A 118 -9.29 -26.80 -0.82
N GLU A 119 -8.16 -26.64 -1.48
CA GLU A 119 -7.04 -25.79 -1.05
C GLU A 119 -6.76 -24.67 -2.04
N LEU A 120 -6.75 -23.43 -1.55
CA LEU A 120 -6.53 -22.24 -2.37
C LEU A 120 -5.10 -22.19 -2.96
N ASP A 121 -4.08 -22.59 -2.18
CA ASP A 121 -2.68 -22.55 -2.64
C ASP A 121 -2.45 -23.52 -3.81
N THR A 122 -2.93 -24.75 -3.68
CA THR A 122 -2.88 -25.74 -4.77
C THR A 122 -3.68 -25.27 -5.99
N ALA A 123 -4.84 -24.64 -5.79
CA ALA A 123 -5.64 -24.09 -6.89
C ALA A 123 -4.91 -22.96 -7.64
N THR A 124 -4.33 -22.00 -6.93
CA THR A 124 -3.62 -20.86 -7.52
C THR A 124 -2.30 -21.29 -8.18
N CYS A 125 -1.57 -22.27 -7.61
CA CYS A 125 -0.41 -22.88 -8.24
C CYS A 125 -0.79 -23.56 -9.57
N ALA A 126 -1.89 -24.33 -9.61
CA ALA A 126 -2.34 -25.00 -10.83
C ALA A 126 -2.76 -24.02 -11.95
N LEU A 127 -3.23 -22.81 -11.61
CA LEU A 127 -3.53 -21.75 -12.60
C LEU A 127 -2.28 -21.13 -13.24
N SER A 128 -1.09 -21.46 -12.73
CA SER A 128 0.21 -21.07 -13.27
C SER A 128 1.01 -22.24 -13.84
N ALA A 129 0.37 -23.39 -14.08
CA ALA A 129 1.03 -24.55 -14.64
C ALA A 129 1.58 -24.27 -16.05
N ARG A 130 2.90 -24.39 -16.23
CA ARG A 130 3.62 -24.21 -17.49
C ARG A 130 4.38 -25.49 -17.83
N HIS A 131 4.16 -26.00 -19.03
CA HIS A 131 4.79 -27.23 -19.49
C HIS A 131 6.30 -27.01 -19.70
N LEU A 132 7.14 -27.90 -19.14
CA LEU A 132 8.58 -27.90 -19.38
C LEU A 132 9.01 -29.04 -20.30
N ALA A 133 8.57 -30.28 -20.02
CA ALA A 133 8.97 -31.46 -20.79
C ALA A 133 7.97 -32.62 -20.67
N GLY A 134 8.06 -33.58 -21.60
CA GLY A 134 7.26 -34.81 -21.59
C GLY A 134 5.89 -34.68 -22.27
N ASP A 135 4.87 -35.32 -21.70
CA ASP A 135 3.53 -35.39 -22.26
C ASP A 135 2.74 -34.09 -22.00
N ALA A 136 2.73 -33.20 -23.00
CA ALA A 136 1.99 -31.94 -22.96
C ALA A 136 0.48 -32.13 -22.70
N ALA A 137 -0.11 -33.28 -23.06
CA ALA A 137 -1.53 -33.53 -22.85
C ALA A 137 -1.89 -33.64 -21.36
N LEU A 138 -0.98 -34.15 -20.52
CA LEU A 138 -1.18 -34.17 -19.06
C LEU A 138 -1.19 -32.76 -18.48
N THR A 139 -0.32 -31.89 -18.98
CA THR A 139 -0.23 -30.50 -18.51
C THR A 139 -1.47 -29.72 -18.93
N ALA A 140 -1.89 -29.84 -20.19
CA ALA A 140 -3.13 -29.23 -20.70
C ALA A 140 -4.35 -29.71 -19.90
N LYS A 141 -4.47 -31.02 -19.67
CA LYS A 141 -5.56 -31.61 -18.86
C LYS A 141 -5.61 -31.04 -17.45
N LEU A 142 -4.46 -30.85 -16.80
CA LEU A 142 -4.38 -30.20 -15.49
C LEU A 142 -4.85 -28.75 -15.56
N PHE A 143 -4.30 -27.96 -16.48
CA PHE A 143 -4.57 -26.53 -16.58
C PHE A 143 -6.05 -26.25 -16.91
N ASP A 144 -6.62 -26.99 -17.86
CA ASP A 144 -8.03 -26.85 -18.25
C ASP A 144 -8.96 -27.25 -17.10
N GLY A 145 -8.65 -28.36 -16.44
CA GLY A 145 -9.40 -28.83 -15.27
C GLY A 145 -9.35 -27.82 -14.12
N ALA A 146 -8.17 -27.26 -13.83
CA ALA A 146 -7.97 -26.29 -12.76
C ALA A 146 -8.70 -24.98 -13.07
N SER A 147 -8.62 -24.50 -14.32
CA SER A 147 -9.32 -23.31 -14.79
C SER A 147 -10.84 -23.47 -14.71
N ALA A 148 -11.38 -24.61 -15.15
CA ALA A 148 -12.82 -24.90 -15.05
C ALA A 148 -13.26 -24.98 -13.59
N GLN A 149 -12.46 -25.62 -12.73
CA GLN A 149 -12.75 -25.74 -11.31
C GLN A 149 -12.69 -24.40 -10.58
N TRP A 150 -11.71 -23.55 -10.89
CA TRP A 150 -11.57 -22.21 -10.34
C TRP A 150 -12.83 -21.37 -10.62
N ARG A 151 -13.27 -21.33 -11.88
CA ARG A 151 -14.52 -20.63 -12.27
C ARG A 151 -15.74 -21.21 -11.54
N LYS A 152 -15.87 -22.54 -11.51
CA LYS A 152 -16.99 -23.21 -10.81
C LYS A 152 -17.04 -22.92 -9.31
N ARG A 153 -15.89 -22.74 -8.68
CA ARG A 153 -15.74 -22.53 -7.23
C ARG A 153 -15.40 -21.09 -6.87
N SER A 154 -15.52 -20.16 -7.81
CA SER A 154 -14.96 -18.82 -7.69
C SER A 154 -15.46 -18.10 -6.43
N SER A 155 -16.74 -18.24 -6.08
CA SER A 155 -17.28 -17.53 -4.92
C SER A 155 -16.58 -17.89 -3.62
N ARG A 156 -16.27 -19.19 -3.42
CA ARG A 156 -15.54 -19.66 -2.24
C ARG A 156 -14.09 -19.16 -2.27
N PHE A 157 -13.39 -19.37 -3.39
CA PHE A 157 -11.97 -19.04 -3.46
C PHE A 157 -11.71 -17.55 -3.47
N LEU A 158 -12.58 -16.73 -4.05
CA LEU A 158 -12.47 -15.27 -4.00
C LEU A 158 -12.71 -14.74 -2.59
N ALA A 159 -13.65 -15.32 -1.83
CA ALA A 159 -13.86 -14.95 -0.43
C ALA A 159 -12.64 -15.30 0.43
N GLU A 160 -12.08 -16.51 0.28
CA GLU A 160 -10.86 -16.93 0.99
C GLU A 160 -9.65 -16.08 0.56
N LEU A 161 -9.49 -15.82 -0.74
CA LEU A 161 -8.39 -15.00 -1.28
C LEU A 161 -8.45 -13.56 -0.76
N GLY A 162 -9.64 -12.94 -0.74
CA GLY A 162 -9.82 -11.59 -0.18
C GLY A 162 -9.44 -11.51 1.31
N GLN A 163 -9.81 -12.52 2.11
CA GLN A 163 -9.39 -12.60 3.51
C GLN A 163 -7.86 -12.72 3.67
N ARG A 164 -7.20 -13.48 2.79
CA ARG A 164 -5.73 -13.60 2.81
C ARG A 164 -5.03 -12.33 2.35
N VAL A 165 -5.62 -11.57 1.43
CA VAL A 165 -5.13 -10.25 1.01
C VAL A 165 -5.18 -9.29 2.20
N GLU A 166 -6.33 -9.16 2.86
CA GLU A 166 -6.51 -8.29 4.04
C GLU A 166 -5.54 -8.66 5.18
N ALA A 167 -5.43 -9.95 5.50
CA ALA A 167 -4.55 -10.42 6.55
C ALA A 167 -3.06 -10.11 6.27
N ARG A 168 -2.68 -10.11 4.99
CA ARG A 168 -1.33 -9.77 4.55
C ARG A 168 -1.08 -8.27 4.64
N HIS A 169 -2.01 -7.44 4.18
CA HIS A 169 -1.93 -5.97 4.31
C HIS A 169 -1.75 -5.54 5.77
N HIS A 170 -2.50 -6.13 6.70
CA HIS A 170 -2.32 -5.85 8.13
C HIS A 170 -0.96 -6.25 8.70
N ARG A 171 -0.39 -7.37 8.22
CA ARG A 171 0.87 -7.91 8.75
C ARG A 171 2.08 -7.16 8.20
N ASP A 172 2.11 -6.94 6.88
CA ASP A 172 3.30 -6.48 6.16
C ASP A 172 3.25 -4.98 5.84
N GLY A 173 2.11 -4.31 6.11
CA GLY A 173 1.93 -2.88 5.88
C GLY A 173 1.74 -2.53 4.40
N GLU A 174 2.22 -1.36 3.99
CA GLU A 174 1.91 -0.77 2.69
C GLU A 174 3.19 -0.34 1.95
N VAL A 175 3.44 -0.89 0.76
CA VAL A 175 4.66 -0.62 -0.01
C VAL A 175 4.83 0.88 -0.29
N ALA A 176 3.71 1.57 -0.54
CA ALA A 176 3.70 2.97 -0.93
C ALA A 176 4.18 3.93 0.16
N PHE A 177 4.08 3.53 1.43
CA PHE A 177 4.22 4.44 2.55
C PHE A 177 5.28 4.01 3.54
N LEU A 178 5.70 2.74 3.57
CA LEU A 178 6.79 2.31 4.42
C LEU A 178 8.15 2.79 3.91
N LEU A 179 9.05 3.15 4.81
CA LEU A 179 10.44 3.46 4.46
C LEU A 179 11.25 2.25 4.05
N GLU A 180 10.95 1.07 4.63
CA GLU A 180 11.59 -0.20 4.32
C GLU A 180 10.51 -1.23 3.93
N PRO A 181 9.90 -1.12 2.73
CA PRO A 181 8.76 -1.94 2.36
C PRO A 181 9.16 -3.36 1.92
N ASP A 182 8.33 -4.36 2.23
CA ASP A 182 8.35 -5.65 1.53
C ASP A 182 7.64 -5.50 0.17
N VAL A 183 8.40 -5.51 -0.94
CA VAL A 183 7.85 -5.25 -2.29
C VAL A 183 6.99 -6.39 -2.84
N LYS A 184 6.92 -7.52 -2.13
CA LYS A 184 6.19 -8.71 -2.55
C LYS A 184 4.91 -8.87 -1.75
N GLU A 185 5.00 -8.90 -0.43
CA GLU A 185 3.91 -9.23 0.46
C GLU A 185 3.16 -7.99 0.99
N ALA A 186 3.75 -6.79 1.10
CA ALA A 186 2.97 -5.63 1.58
C ALA A 186 1.86 -5.19 0.60
N ARG A 187 0.90 -4.39 1.07
CA ARG A 187 -0.19 -3.81 0.26
C ARG A 187 0.38 -3.01 -0.90
N GLY A 188 -0.12 -3.28 -2.11
CA GLY A 188 0.40 -2.71 -3.34
C GLY A 188 1.62 -3.46 -3.92
N GLY A 189 2.06 -4.54 -3.27
CA GLY A 189 3.18 -5.38 -3.72
C GLY A 189 2.81 -6.40 -4.80
N LEU A 190 3.80 -7.19 -5.22
CA LEU A 190 3.65 -8.20 -6.28
C LEU A 190 2.53 -9.22 -5.99
N ARG A 191 2.32 -9.58 -4.72
CA ARG A 191 1.30 -10.57 -4.34
C ARG A 191 -0.12 -10.06 -4.58
N ASP A 192 -0.35 -8.74 -4.53
CA ASP A 192 -1.64 -8.14 -4.91
C ASP A 192 -1.89 -8.26 -6.42
N VAL A 193 -0.85 -8.03 -7.25
CA VAL A 193 -0.93 -8.25 -8.70
C VAL A 193 -1.32 -9.70 -9.01
N HIS A 194 -0.70 -10.67 -8.32
CA HIS A 194 -1.04 -12.09 -8.48
C HIS A 194 -2.47 -12.41 -8.03
N ALA A 195 -2.90 -11.85 -6.90
CA ALA A 195 -4.25 -12.04 -6.40
C ALA A 195 -5.32 -11.50 -7.37
N LEU A 196 -5.08 -10.32 -7.94
CA LEU A 196 -5.94 -9.73 -8.97
C LEU A 196 -5.93 -10.56 -10.26
N ALA A 197 -4.78 -11.07 -10.69
CA ALA A 197 -4.67 -11.94 -11.86
C ALA A 197 -5.40 -13.29 -11.67
N TRP A 198 -5.41 -13.86 -10.46
CA TRP A 198 -6.23 -15.04 -10.16
C TRP A 198 -7.72 -14.70 -10.09
N ALA A 199 -8.06 -13.57 -9.47
CA ALA A 199 -9.44 -13.11 -9.40
C ALA A 199 -10.03 -12.88 -10.81
N ALA A 200 -9.26 -12.28 -11.73
CA ALA A 200 -9.66 -12.09 -13.13
C ALA A 200 -9.96 -13.42 -13.85
N ARG A 201 -9.30 -14.52 -13.48
CA ARG A 201 -9.59 -15.87 -14.03
C ARG A 201 -10.91 -16.46 -13.55
N SER A 202 -11.60 -15.84 -12.59
CA SER A 202 -12.90 -16.32 -12.09
C SER A 202 -14.04 -16.23 -13.10
N GLY A 203 -13.89 -15.41 -14.15
CA GLY A 203 -14.98 -15.07 -15.08
C GLY A 203 -15.90 -13.95 -14.60
N ARG A 204 -15.56 -13.29 -13.49
CA ARG A 204 -16.24 -12.07 -13.01
C ARG A 204 -15.54 -10.81 -13.53
N PRO A 205 -16.24 -9.67 -13.66
CA PRO A 205 -15.60 -8.39 -13.98
C PRO A 205 -14.79 -7.92 -12.76
N VAL A 206 -13.47 -8.11 -12.82
CA VAL A 206 -12.52 -7.72 -11.76
C VAL A 206 -11.81 -6.42 -12.12
N LEU A 207 -11.21 -6.41 -13.31
CA LEU A 207 -10.44 -5.30 -13.86
C LEU A 207 -11.30 -4.54 -14.87
N VAL A 208 -11.16 -3.21 -14.91
CA VAL A 208 -11.76 -2.35 -15.92
C VAL A 208 -10.73 -1.98 -17.00
N GLU A 209 -11.15 -1.21 -18.00
CA GLU A 209 -10.28 -0.75 -19.08
C GLU A 209 -9.08 0.03 -18.52
N GLY A 210 -7.88 -0.27 -19.03
CA GLY A 210 -6.61 0.32 -18.57
C GLY A 210 -5.99 -0.33 -17.32
N ASP A 211 -6.76 -1.01 -16.46
CA ASP A 211 -6.23 -1.58 -15.21
C ASP A 211 -5.13 -2.63 -15.48
N ALA A 212 -5.31 -3.49 -16.48
CA ALA A 212 -4.35 -4.55 -16.79
C ALA A 212 -2.98 -3.99 -17.25
N GLU A 213 -2.99 -2.90 -18.01
CA GLU A 213 -1.78 -2.22 -18.48
C GLU A 213 -1.07 -1.51 -17.32
N ALA A 214 -1.84 -0.79 -16.50
CA ALA A 214 -1.33 -0.13 -15.30
C ALA A 214 -0.72 -1.12 -14.30
N LEU A 215 -1.38 -2.27 -14.08
CA LEU A 215 -0.85 -3.36 -13.25
C LEU A 215 0.44 -3.95 -13.83
N ALA A 216 0.53 -4.15 -15.15
CA ALA A 216 1.73 -4.69 -15.78
C ALA A 216 2.93 -3.73 -15.62
N ALA A 217 2.73 -2.43 -15.82
CA ALA A 217 3.78 -1.43 -15.62
C ALA A 217 4.24 -1.33 -14.15
N ALA A 218 3.30 -1.40 -13.21
CA ALA A 218 3.61 -1.44 -11.79
C ALA A 218 4.34 -2.73 -11.38
N GLU A 219 3.89 -3.88 -11.89
CA GLU A 219 4.54 -5.18 -11.66
C GLU A 219 5.98 -5.17 -12.18
N ASP A 220 6.23 -4.62 -13.37
CA ASP A 220 7.58 -4.54 -13.94
C ASP A 220 8.51 -3.68 -13.06
N THR A 221 7.99 -2.59 -12.50
CA THR A 221 8.73 -1.75 -11.55
C THR A 221 9.10 -2.53 -10.29
N LEU A 222 8.12 -3.14 -9.63
CA LEU A 222 8.31 -3.88 -8.38
C LEU A 222 9.18 -5.14 -8.58
N LEU A 223 9.02 -5.83 -9.72
CA LEU A 223 9.83 -6.98 -10.07
C LEU A 223 11.29 -6.58 -10.36
N GLY A 224 11.51 -5.42 -10.99
CA GLY A 224 12.85 -4.83 -11.16
C GLY A 224 13.56 -4.65 -9.82
N VAL A 225 12.89 -4.01 -8.85
CA VAL A 225 13.41 -3.83 -7.49
C VAL A 225 13.72 -5.16 -6.82
N ARG A 226 12.78 -6.11 -6.86
CA ARG A 226 12.98 -7.44 -6.27
C ARG A 226 14.17 -8.20 -6.87
N VAL A 227 14.37 -8.10 -8.18
CA VAL A 227 15.52 -8.72 -8.85
C VAL A 227 16.84 -8.13 -8.35
N GLU A 228 16.94 -6.80 -8.27
CA GLU A 228 18.15 -6.14 -7.79
C GLU A 228 18.39 -6.37 -6.29
N LEU A 229 17.34 -6.46 -5.47
CA LEU A 229 17.46 -6.89 -4.07
C LEU A 229 18.08 -8.27 -3.95
N HIS A 230 17.64 -9.23 -4.77
CA HIS A 230 18.22 -10.57 -4.80
C HIS A 230 19.69 -10.57 -5.26
N ARG A 231 20.05 -9.71 -6.22
CA ARG A 231 21.43 -9.53 -6.69
C ARG A 231 22.32 -8.96 -5.58
N ALA A 232 21.90 -7.85 -4.99
CA ALA A 232 22.62 -7.15 -3.92
C ALA A 232 22.79 -8.04 -2.67
N ALA A 233 21.75 -8.78 -2.29
CA ALA A 233 21.79 -9.66 -1.12
C ALA A 233 22.52 -10.99 -1.38
N GLY A 234 22.62 -11.43 -2.64
CA GLY A 234 23.12 -12.76 -3.00
C GLY A 234 22.22 -13.93 -2.54
N ARG A 235 20.99 -13.63 -2.12
CA ARG A 235 19.99 -14.57 -1.60
C ARG A 235 18.58 -14.03 -1.85
N ALA A 236 17.55 -14.79 -1.49
CA ALA A 236 16.19 -14.28 -1.47
C ALA A 236 16.08 -13.10 -0.48
N ALA A 237 15.50 -12.00 -0.96
CA ALA A 237 15.28 -10.76 -0.22
C ALA A 237 14.10 -10.01 -0.84
N ASP A 238 13.03 -9.81 -0.07
CA ASP A 238 11.81 -9.13 -0.54
C ASP A 238 11.64 -7.74 0.13
N GLU A 239 12.43 -7.41 1.15
CA GLU A 239 12.39 -6.14 1.90
C GLU A 239 13.44 -5.14 1.40
N LEU A 240 13.01 -3.92 1.06
CA LEU A 240 13.86 -2.83 0.57
C LEU A 240 14.38 -1.98 1.74
N LEU A 241 15.35 -2.54 2.47
CA LEU A 241 16.00 -1.87 3.60
C LEU A 241 16.71 -0.57 3.19
N LEU A 242 16.74 0.41 4.09
CA LEU A 242 17.32 1.75 3.87
C LEU A 242 18.78 1.65 3.43
N GLU A 243 19.55 0.72 4.00
CA GLU A 243 20.96 0.47 3.64
C GLU A 243 21.16 -0.05 2.20
N ARG A 244 20.12 -0.58 1.56
CA ARG A 244 20.17 -1.13 0.19
C ARG A 244 19.56 -0.22 -0.87
N GLN A 245 18.83 0.82 -0.47
CA GLN A 245 18.12 1.67 -1.43
C GLN A 245 19.05 2.35 -2.43
N ASP A 246 20.20 2.87 -1.98
CA ASP A 246 21.17 3.53 -2.87
C ASP A 246 21.81 2.54 -3.86
N GLU A 247 22.12 1.32 -3.41
CA GLU A 247 22.66 0.25 -4.25
C GLU A 247 21.66 -0.19 -5.33
N VAL A 248 20.40 -0.41 -4.93
CA VAL A 248 19.31 -0.81 -5.83
C VAL A 248 18.95 0.31 -6.82
N ALA A 249 18.94 1.57 -6.36
CA ALA A 249 18.68 2.74 -7.21
C ALA A 249 19.73 2.83 -8.32
N ALA A 250 21.02 2.74 -7.98
CA ALA A 250 22.10 2.76 -8.95
C ALA A 250 22.00 1.61 -9.97
N ALA A 251 21.64 0.40 -9.52
CA ALA A 251 21.48 -0.77 -10.39
C ALA A 251 20.31 -0.61 -11.39
N LEU A 252 19.22 0.04 -10.96
CA LEU A 252 18.06 0.33 -11.81
C LEU A 252 18.24 1.61 -12.65
N GLY A 253 19.26 2.41 -12.37
CA GLY A 253 19.55 3.66 -13.08
C GLY A 253 18.73 4.84 -12.58
N ASP A 254 18.17 4.76 -11.37
CA ASP A 254 17.58 5.91 -10.70
C ASP A 254 18.70 6.87 -10.21
N PRO A 255 18.48 8.19 -10.19
CA PRO A 255 19.48 9.16 -9.74
C PRO A 255 19.95 8.95 -8.29
N ASP A 256 19.02 8.58 -7.41
CA ASP A 256 19.24 8.35 -5.98
C ASP A 256 18.12 7.46 -5.41
N ALA A 257 18.28 7.07 -4.14
CA ALA A 257 17.30 6.29 -3.40
C ALA A 257 15.91 6.96 -3.30
N ASP A 258 15.85 8.29 -3.23
CA ASP A 258 14.58 9.00 -3.06
C ASP A 258 13.75 8.93 -4.35
N ALA A 259 14.41 9.06 -5.52
CA ALA A 259 13.79 8.86 -6.83
C ALA A 259 13.31 7.41 -7.03
N LEU A 260 14.11 6.43 -6.59
CA LEU A 260 13.69 5.02 -6.56
C LEU A 260 12.42 4.85 -5.71
N MET A 261 12.43 5.33 -4.48
CA MET A 261 11.32 5.18 -3.54
C MET A 261 10.05 5.86 -4.03
N ALA A 262 10.16 7.04 -4.67
CA ALA A 262 9.02 7.70 -5.31
C ALA A 262 8.43 6.85 -6.45
N ARG A 263 9.28 6.23 -7.28
CA ARG A 263 8.85 5.33 -8.37
C ARG A 263 8.19 4.06 -7.83
N VAL A 264 8.74 3.47 -6.77
CA VAL A 264 8.16 2.32 -6.06
C VAL A 264 6.80 2.67 -5.47
N ALA A 265 6.70 3.82 -4.80
CA ALA A 265 5.45 4.28 -4.22
C ALA A 265 4.37 4.51 -5.27
N ALA A 266 4.69 5.15 -6.40
CA ALA A 266 3.75 5.35 -7.50
C ALA A 266 3.22 4.01 -8.07
N ALA A 267 4.09 3.02 -8.25
CA ALA A 267 3.71 1.68 -8.68
C ALA A 267 2.80 1.00 -7.65
N ALA A 268 3.19 1.01 -6.38
CA ALA A 268 2.43 0.41 -5.29
C ALA A 268 1.05 1.03 -5.09
N ARG A 269 0.94 2.37 -5.16
CA ARG A 269 -0.34 3.08 -5.08
C ARG A 269 -1.27 2.72 -6.23
N THR A 270 -0.72 2.50 -7.42
CA THR A 270 -1.48 2.03 -8.58
C THR A 270 -2.06 0.63 -8.33
N VAL A 271 -1.23 -0.30 -7.83
CA VAL A 271 -1.69 -1.66 -7.49
C VAL A 271 -2.73 -1.63 -6.37
N ALA A 272 -2.50 -0.86 -5.31
CA ALA A 272 -3.39 -0.73 -4.17
C ALA A 272 -4.76 -0.15 -4.59
N TRP A 273 -4.76 0.93 -5.38
CA TRP A 273 -5.98 1.54 -5.90
C TRP A 273 -6.83 0.54 -6.70
N ILE A 274 -6.22 -0.13 -7.68
CA ILE A 274 -6.92 -1.14 -8.50
C ILE A 274 -7.38 -2.32 -7.64
N GLY A 275 -6.56 -2.71 -6.66
CA GLY A 275 -6.83 -3.73 -5.67
C GLY A 275 -8.12 -3.44 -4.90
N ASP A 276 -8.18 -2.31 -4.22
CA ASP A 276 -9.31 -1.91 -3.39
C ASP A 276 -10.61 -1.83 -4.19
N GLU A 277 -10.56 -1.22 -5.38
CA GLU A 277 -11.72 -1.09 -6.28
C GLU A 277 -12.22 -2.48 -6.71
N ALA A 278 -11.31 -3.38 -7.09
CA ALA A 278 -11.63 -4.74 -7.49
C ALA A 278 -12.21 -5.57 -6.33
N TRP A 279 -11.61 -5.51 -5.15
CA TRP A 279 -12.08 -6.25 -3.96
C TRP A 279 -13.41 -5.72 -3.44
N HIS A 280 -13.65 -4.41 -3.50
CA HIS A 280 -14.94 -3.81 -3.17
C HIS A 280 -16.04 -4.33 -4.09
N ARG A 281 -15.83 -4.27 -5.42
CA ARG A 281 -16.76 -4.82 -6.42
C ARG A 281 -17.01 -6.30 -6.22
N LEU A 282 -15.96 -7.08 -5.97
CA LEU A 282 -16.05 -8.51 -5.75
C LEU A 282 -16.87 -8.83 -4.50
N SER A 283 -16.62 -8.15 -3.39
CA SER A 283 -17.38 -8.30 -2.15
C SER A 283 -18.87 -8.02 -2.37
N SER A 284 -19.20 -6.93 -3.06
CA SER A 284 -20.58 -6.59 -3.46
C SER A 284 -21.21 -7.62 -4.41
N SER A 285 -20.41 -8.23 -5.29
CA SER A 285 -20.82 -9.30 -6.21
C SER A 285 -21.02 -10.65 -5.53
N LEU A 286 -20.31 -10.92 -4.44
CA LEU A 286 -20.42 -12.15 -3.65
C LEU A 286 -21.59 -12.12 -2.67
N ALA A 287 -21.98 -10.94 -2.17
CA ALA A 287 -23.13 -10.76 -1.29
C ALA A 287 -24.50 -11.05 -1.96
N GLY A 288 -24.56 -11.09 -3.30
CA GLY A 288 -25.74 -11.50 -4.06
C GLY A 288 -26.89 -10.46 -4.12
N PRO A 289 -28.01 -10.79 -4.79
CA PRO A 289 -29.09 -9.84 -5.07
C PRO A 289 -29.82 -9.35 -3.81
N LEU A 290 -29.96 -10.18 -2.78
CA LEU A 290 -30.59 -9.79 -1.51
C LEU A 290 -29.78 -8.71 -0.75
N GLY A 291 -28.46 -8.67 -0.93
CA GLY A 291 -27.63 -7.55 -0.44
C GLY A 291 -27.78 -6.26 -1.27
N ARG A 292 -28.24 -6.37 -2.52
CA ARG A 292 -28.51 -5.25 -3.43
C ARG A 292 -29.95 -4.72 -3.34
N LEU A 293 -30.89 -5.56 -2.89
CA LEU A 293 -32.33 -5.27 -2.79
C LEU A 293 -32.71 -4.25 -1.70
N SER A 294 -31.74 -3.66 -0.99
CA SER A 294 -31.97 -2.59 0.00
C SER A 294 -31.54 -1.19 -0.46
N ARG A 295 -31.06 -1.00 -1.70
CA ARG A 295 -30.34 0.22 -2.08
C ARG A 295 -31.23 1.22 -2.82
N ARG A 296 -32.17 1.83 -2.09
CA ARG A 296 -32.56 3.20 -2.45
C ARG A 296 -31.34 4.06 -2.22
N ASP A 297 -30.98 4.84 -3.22
CA ASP A 297 -30.07 5.97 -3.12
C ASP A 297 -30.33 6.75 -1.83
N ARG A 298 -29.36 6.76 -0.93
CA ARG A 298 -29.46 7.50 0.34
C ARG A 298 -28.77 8.85 0.16
N PRO A 299 -29.50 9.98 0.19
CA PRO A 299 -28.88 11.30 0.08
C PRO A 299 -27.88 11.52 1.21
N LEU A 300 -26.69 12.01 0.88
CA LEU A 300 -25.66 12.41 1.84
C LEU A 300 -25.53 13.94 1.96
N GLY A 301 -26.22 14.67 1.08
CA GLY A 301 -26.26 16.13 1.01
C GLY A 301 -26.38 16.58 -0.45
N PRO A 302 -26.41 17.90 -0.71
CA PRO A 302 -26.44 18.43 -2.07
C PRO A 302 -25.32 17.85 -2.93
N GLY A 303 -25.66 17.27 -4.07
CA GLY A 303 -24.72 16.69 -5.04
C GLY A 303 -24.13 15.33 -4.67
N LEU A 304 -24.51 14.72 -3.53
CA LEU A 304 -23.91 13.48 -3.02
C LEU A 304 -24.96 12.43 -2.63
N VAL A 305 -24.71 11.19 -3.04
CA VAL A 305 -25.57 10.05 -2.73
C VAL A 305 -24.73 8.83 -2.36
N LEU A 306 -25.18 8.07 -1.35
CA LEU A 306 -24.65 6.74 -1.09
C LEU A 306 -25.38 5.76 -2.01
N ARG A 307 -24.65 5.19 -2.95
CA ARG A 307 -25.14 4.15 -3.85
C ARG A 307 -24.16 3.00 -3.87
N ASP A 308 -24.71 1.81 -3.78
CA ASP A 308 -23.93 0.58 -3.85
C ASP A 308 -22.79 0.36 -2.85
N GLY A 309 -22.78 1.12 -1.75
CA GLY A 309 -21.69 1.07 -0.77
C GLY A 309 -20.53 1.98 -1.17
N GLU A 310 -20.78 2.99 -2.00
CA GLU A 310 -19.83 4.00 -2.45
C GLU A 310 -20.51 5.38 -2.44
N VAL A 311 -19.72 6.45 -2.30
CA VAL A 311 -20.22 7.82 -2.46
C VAL A 311 -20.14 8.22 -3.92
N HIS A 312 -21.29 8.66 -4.45
CA HIS A 312 -21.43 9.15 -5.82
C HIS A 312 -21.69 10.64 -5.83
N VAL A 313 -20.96 11.36 -6.68
CA VAL A 313 -21.23 12.74 -7.07
C VAL A 313 -22.28 12.70 -8.17
N ILE A 314 -23.35 13.47 -8.01
CA ILE A 314 -24.44 13.57 -8.99
C ILE A 314 -24.64 15.04 -9.38
N ALA A 315 -24.95 15.29 -10.66
CA ALA A 315 -25.60 16.54 -11.02
C ALA A 315 -26.96 16.61 -10.29
N ALA A 316 -27.40 17.79 -9.89
CA ALA A 316 -28.62 18.00 -9.08
C ALA A 316 -29.78 17.07 -9.53
N ARG A 317 -30.49 16.49 -8.55
CA ARG A 317 -31.44 15.36 -8.71
C ARG A 317 -32.29 15.43 -9.98
N ASP A 318 -32.16 14.42 -10.84
CA ASP A 318 -33.25 14.00 -11.73
C ASP A 318 -34.26 13.18 -10.92
N GLY A 319 -35.31 13.82 -10.41
CA GLY A 319 -36.41 13.13 -9.73
C GLY A 319 -37.47 14.05 -9.12
N ASP A 320 -38.60 14.18 -9.81
CA ASP A 320 -39.90 14.75 -9.41
C ASP A 320 -39.90 16.13 -8.72
N GLY A 321 -39.59 17.17 -9.50
CA GLY A 321 -40.31 18.45 -9.38
C GLY A 321 -39.64 19.59 -8.61
N ALA A 322 -38.41 19.44 -8.12
CA ALA A 322 -37.60 20.55 -7.62
C ALA A 322 -36.25 20.56 -8.31
N VAL A 323 -36.01 21.56 -9.16
CA VAL A 323 -34.67 21.86 -9.68
C VAL A 323 -33.93 22.49 -8.51
N ASP A 324 -33.23 21.70 -7.69
CA ASP A 324 -32.23 22.25 -6.79
C ASP A 324 -31.21 23.03 -7.63
N GLU A 325 -30.72 24.17 -7.12
CA GLU A 325 -29.65 24.91 -7.78
C GLU A 325 -28.49 23.96 -8.13
N PRO A 326 -27.87 24.09 -9.33
CA PRO A 326 -26.73 23.27 -9.70
C PRO A 326 -25.66 23.40 -8.62
N VAL A 327 -25.31 22.27 -7.97
CA VAL A 327 -24.25 22.25 -6.97
C VAL A 327 -22.93 22.55 -7.70
N PRO A 328 -22.21 23.63 -7.34
CA PRO A 328 -20.92 23.92 -7.95
C PRO A 328 -19.95 22.76 -7.75
N VAL A 329 -19.24 22.39 -8.81
CA VAL A 329 -18.18 21.37 -8.74
C VAL A 329 -16.87 22.09 -8.42
N ASP A 330 -16.61 22.26 -7.13
CA ASP A 330 -15.46 22.99 -6.58
C ASP A 330 -14.76 22.19 -5.46
N ALA A 331 -13.78 22.80 -4.80
CA ALA A 331 -13.06 22.20 -3.68
C ALA A 331 -13.98 21.86 -2.49
N THR A 332 -15.07 22.60 -2.28
CA THR A 332 -16.06 22.27 -1.25
C THR A 332 -16.74 20.93 -1.56
N LEU A 333 -17.11 20.67 -2.81
CA LEU A 333 -17.71 19.39 -3.19
C LEU A 333 -16.73 18.22 -3.05
N VAL A 334 -15.46 18.40 -3.41
CA VAL A 334 -14.39 17.40 -3.21
C VAL A 334 -14.28 17.01 -1.74
N LEU A 335 -14.13 18.00 -0.86
CA LEU A 335 -13.96 17.76 0.57
C LEU A 335 -15.24 17.23 1.22
N ARG A 336 -16.43 17.65 0.77
CA ARG A 336 -17.71 17.08 1.24
C ARG A 336 -17.90 15.64 0.82
N ALA A 337 -17.54 15.28 -0.41
CA ALA A 337 -17.56 13.90 -0.89
C ALA A 337 -16.64 13.03 -0.02
N ALA A 338 -15.44 13.53 0.27
CA ALA A 338 -14.46 12.86 1.12
C ALA A 338 -14.94 12.69 2.57
N ALA A 339 -15.43 13.76 3.20
CA ALA A 339 -15.98 13.69 4.55
C ALA A 339 -17.18 12.73 4.63
N ALA A 340 -18.04 12.72 3.60
CA ALA A 340 -19.18 11.81 3.54
C ALA A 340 -18.75 10.34 3.36
N ALA A 341 -17.76 10.09 2.50
CA ALA A 341 -17.18 8.76 2.26
C ALA A 341 -16.53 8.21 3.53
N SER A 342 -15.71 9.03 4.19
CA SER A 342 -15.02 8.65 5.42
C SER A 342 -15.98 8.36 6.57
N ARG A 343 -16.97 9.23 6.81
CA ARG A 343 -18.01 8.99 7.85
C ARG A 343 -18.82 7.73 7.59
N ALA A 344 -19.06 7.39 6.33
CA ALA A 344 -19.79 6.19 5.96
C ALA A 344 -18.90 4.94 5.89
N GLY A 345 -17.58 5.07 6.00
CA GLY A 345 -16.62 3.96 5.90
C GLY A 345 -16.62 3.30 4.53
N VAL A 346 -16.79 4.09 3.46
CA VAL A 346 -16.95 3.62 2.08
C VAL A 346 -16.10 4.44 1.11
N PRO A 347 -15.68 3.89 -0.04
CA PRO A 347 -14.92 4.66 -1.03
C PRO A 347 -15.82 5.65 -1.79
N ILE A 348 -15.18 6.59 -2.49
CA ILE A 348 -15.81 7.38 -3.56
C ILE A 348 -15.68 6.60 -4.86
N ASP A 349 -16.75 6.51 -5.66
CA ASP A 349 -16.67 5.77 -6.92
C ASP A 349 -15.74 6.47 -7.93
N ARG A 350 -15.10 5.65 -8.78
CA ARG A 350 -14.13 6.10 -9.78
C ARG A 350 -14.70 7.16 -10.75
N PRO A 351 -15.87 6.98 -11.38
CA PRO A 351 -16.50 8.03 -12.19
C PRO A 351 -16.68 9.37 -11.48
N SER A 352 -17.01 9.36 -10.20
CA SER A 352 -17.12 10.60 -9.41
C SER A 352 -15.76 11.27 -9.20
N LEU A 353 -14.71 10.51 -8.88
CA LEU A 353 -13.36 11.06 -8.76
C LEU A 353 -12.86 11.63 -10.09
N ASP A 354 -13.11 10.92 -11.19
CA ASP A 354 -12.71 11.37 -12.53
C ASP A 354 -13.44 12.68 -12.88
N ARG A 355 -14.76 12.76 -12.63
CA ARG A 355 -15.54 13.99 -12.82
C ARG A 355 -15.02 15.16 -11.99
N LEU A 356 -14.73 14.94 -10.70
CA LEU A 356 -14.17 15.97 -9.83
C LEU A 356 -12.81 16.45 -10.37
N THR A 357 -11.98 15.54 -10.85
CA THR A 357 -10.65 15.84 -11.39
C THR A 357 -10.73 16.68 -12.66
N GLU A 358 -11.69 16.38 -13.54
CA GLU A 358 -11.91 17.13 -14.77
C GLU A 358 -12.45 18.55 -14.51
N ALA A 359 -13.30 18.71 -13.48
CA ALA A 359 -14.02 19.95 -13.25
C ALA A 359 -13.32 20.93 -12.29
N VAL A 360 -12.59 20.44 -11.28
CA VAL A 360 -12.02 21.29 -10.23
C VAL A 360 -10.65 21.82 -10.65
N ALA A 361 -10.51 23.14 -10.80
CA ALA A 361 -9.21 23.78 -11.02
C ALA A 361 -8.35 23.80 -9.74
N VAL A 362 -7.06 24.08 -9.90
CA VAL A 362 -6.16 24.30 -8.76
C VAL A 362 -6.61 25.54 -7.98
N VAL A 363 -6.73 25.42 -6.67
CA VAL A 363 -7.17 26.49 -5.77
C VAL A 363 -5.96 27.30 -5.30
N ASP A 364 -5.70 28.42 -5.96
CA ASP A 364 -4.64 29.38 -5.64
C ASP A 364 -5.14 30.56 -4.78
N GLY A 365 -6.44 30.85 -4.82
CA GLY A 365 -7.12 31.90 -4.04
C GLY A 365 -7.91 31.39 -2.82
N PRO A 366 -8.67 32.26 -2.15
CA PRO A 366 -9.48 31.91 -0.99
C PRO A 366 -10.38 30.71 -1.26
N TRP A 367 -10.43 29.79 -0.30
CA TRP A 367 -11.24 28.59 -0.39
C TRP A 367 -12.73 28.94 -0.48
N PRO A 368 -13.51 28.18 -1.28
CA PRO A 368 -14.95 28.35 -1.34
C PRO A 368 -15.60 28.10 0.04
N GLU A 369 -16.77 28.69 0.24
CA GLU A 369 -17.52 28.56 1.48
C GLU A 369 -17.76 27.08 1.82
N GLY A 370 -17.57 26.72 3.10
CA GLY A 370 -17.77 25.36 3.60
C GLY A 370 -16.60 24.40 3.37
N ALA A 371 -15.61 24.71 2.51
CA ALA A 371 -14.48 23.83 2.24
C ALA A 371 -13.68 23.50 3.51
N ARG A 372 -13.33 24.52 4.31
CA ARG A 372 -12.62 24.33 5.59
C ARG A 372 -13.38 23.40 6.54
N GLN A 373 -14.69 23.59 6.69
CA GLN A 373 -15.50 22.74 7.57
C GLN A 373 -15.52 21.30 7.06
N ALA A 374 -15.63 21.10 5.74
CA ALA A 374 -15.59 19.77 5.15
C ALA A 374 -14.22 19.09 5.31
N LEU A 375 -13.10 19.84 5.28
CA LEU A 375 -11.77 19.32 5.60
C LEU A 375 -11.69 18.91 7.07
N VAL A 376 -12.14 19.76 8.00
CA VAL A 376 -12.17 19.45 9.44
C VAL A 376 -13.00 18.19 9.71
N ASP A 377 -14.17 18.08 9.09
CA ASP A 377 -15.02 16.88 9.15
C ASP A 377 -14.32 15.62 8.63
N LEU A 378 -13.55 15.74 7.53
CA LEU A 378 -12.77 14.65 6.97
C LEU A 378 -11.66 14.23 7.94
N LEU A 379 -10.83 15.16 8.40
CA LEU A 379 -9.71 14.86 9.31
C LEU A 379 -10.21 14.31 10.67
N SER A 380 -11.38 14.75 11.11
CA SER A 380 -11.99 14.31 12.39
C SER A 380 -12.69 12.94 12.31
N SER A 381 -12.76 12.33 11.13
CA SER A 381 -13.49 11.06 10.93
C SER A 381 -12.70 9.79 11.30
N GLY A 382 -11.47 9.96 11.78
CA GLY A 382 -10.61 8.86 12.24
C GLY A 382 -9.97 8.06 11.10
N PRO A 383 -9.61 6.78 11.32
CA PRO A 383 -8.80 6.00 10.38
C PRO A 383 -9.35 5.87 8.95
N ALA A 384 -10.68 5.98 8.77
CA ALA A 384 -11.30 5.93 7.45
C ALA A 384 -10.89 7.12 6.55
N ALA A 385 -10.43 8.23 7.13
CA ALA A 385 -10.01 9.41 6.39
C ALA A 385 -8.81 9.14 5.47
N ILE A 386 -7.90 8.27 5.91
CA ILE A 386 -6.65 7.95 5.23
C ILE A 386 -6.94 7.40 3.82
N GLY A 387 -7.72 6.32 3.72
CA GLY A 387 -8.02 5.70 2.42
C GLY A 387 -8.78 6.65 1.48
N VAL A 388 -9.57 7.57 2.03
CA VAL A 388 -10.28 8.58 1.24
C VAL A 388 -9.33 9.68 0.73
N ILE A 389 -8.42 10.18 1.58
CA ILE A 389 -7.40 11.14 1.17
C ILE A 389 -6.48 10.52 0.11
N GLU A 390 -6.11 9.25 0.26
CA GLU A 390 -5.33 8.51 -0.73
C GLU A 390 -6.06 8.37 -2.07
N ALA A 391 -7.37 8.10 -2.04
CA ALA A 391 -8.21 8.05 -3.24
C ALA A 391 -8.22 9.39 -3.99
N LEU A 392 -8.36 10.50 -3.25
CA LEU A 392 -8.27 11.85 -3.82
C LEU A 392 -6.87 12.12 -4.40
N ASP A 393 -5.82 11.80 -3.66
CA ASP A 393 -4.44 12.07 -4.05
C ASP A 393 -4.02 11.22 -5.26
N GLN A 394 -4.50 9.98 -5.37
CA GLN A 394 -4.30 9.14 -6.55
C GLN A 394 -4.88 9.76 -7.84
N ARG A 395 -5.88 10.63 -7.69
CA ARG A 395 -6.50 11.40 -8.78
C ARG A 395 -6.02 12.85 -8.84
N GLY A 396 -5.02 13.23 -8.04
CA GLY A 396 -4.45 14.57 -8.00
C GLY A 396 -5.40 15.63 -7.44
N LEU A 397 -6.48 15.21 -6.77
CA LEU A 397 -7.48 16.12 -6.18
C LEU A 397 -6.94 16.83 -4.93
N VAL A 398 -6.07 16.17 -4.15
CA VAL A 398 -5.45 16.81 -2.97
C VAL A 398 -4.60 17.99 -3.39
N HIS A 399 -3.69 17.83 -4.36
CA HIS A 399 -2.91 18.94 -4.94
C HIS A 399 -3.80 20.06 -5.52
N ARG A 400 -4.94 19.73 -6.13
CA ARG A 400 -5.86 20.77 -6.65
C ARG A 400 -6.47 21.60 -5.53
N VAL A 401 -6.76 21.01 -4.37
CA VAL A 401 -7.34 21.71 -3.21
C VAL A 401 -6.26 22.41 -2.37
N LEU A 402 -5.09 21.78 -2.21
CA LEU A 402 -3.94 22.22 -1.44
C LEU A 402 -2.66 22.01 -2.27
N PRO A 403 -2.27 22.97 -3.12
CA PRO A 403 -1.13 22.83 -4.04
C PRO A 403 0.18 22.51 -3.33
N GLU A 404 0.34 23.01 -2.10
CA GLU A 404 1.54 22.87 -1.31
C GLU A 404 1.77 21.43 -0.81
N TRP A 405 0.80 20.53 -1.00
CA TRP A 405 0.90 19.11 -0.69
C TRP A 405 1.85 18.34 -1.62
N GLU A 406 1.93 18.72 -2.90
CA GLU A 406 2.62 17.95 -3.94
C GLU A 406 4.08 17.57 -3.56
N PRO A 407 4.91 18.47 -2.99
CA PRO A 407 6.28 18.10 -2.63
C PRO A 407 6.40 17.08 -1.48
N THR A 408 5.33 16.85 -0.72
CA THR A 408 5.31 15.82 0.35
C THR A 408 4.81 14.46 -0.13
N ARG A 409 4.20 14.41 -1.31
CA ARG A 409 3.57 13.21 -1.88
C ARG A 409 4.61 12.09 -2.04
N SER A 410 4.39 10.98 -1.34
CA SER A 410 5.28 9.81 -1.30
C SER A 410 6.75 10.14 -1.00
N ARG A 411 7.00 11.23 -0.27
CA ARG A 411 8.36 11.66 0.08
C ARG A 411 8.92 10.80 1.21
N PRO A 412 10.06 10.10 1.03
CA PRO A 412 10.69 9.34 2.10
C PRO A 412 11.19 10.24 3.22
N GLN A 413 11.14 9.74 4.46
CA GLN A 413 11.76 10.36 5.62
C GLN A 413 13.03 9.60 5.97
N ARG A 414 14.22 10.08 5.58
CA ARG A 414 15.50 9.36 5.81
C ARG A 414 15.96 9.40 7.28
N ASN A 415 15.14 8.87 8.18
CA ASN A 415 15.38 8.83 9.62
C ASN A 415 14.81 7.52 10.18
N ALA A 416 15.63 6.79 10.96
CA ALA A 416 15.30 5.49 11.54
C ALA A 416 14.07 5.49 12.47
N TYR A 417 13.61 6.67 12.94
CA TYR A 417 12.44 6.75 13.80
C TYR A 417 11.12 6.73 13.04
N HIS A 418 11.07 7.23 11.80
CA HIS A 418 9.81 7.30 11.06
C HIS A 418 9.49 5.96 10.43
N ARG A 419 8.22 5.59 10.49
CA ARG A 419 7.70 4.43 9.75
C ARG A 419 7.27 4.80 8.32
N PHE A 420 6.75 6.03 8.16
CA PHE A 420 5.98 6.42 6.99
C PHE A 420 6.66 7.50 6.14
N THR A 421 6.30 7.59 4.86
CA THR A 421 6.50 8.78 4.02
C THR A 421 5.84 10.03 4.66
N VAL A 422 6.29 11.23 4.28
CA VAL A 422 5.82 12.49 4.89
C VAL A 422 4.29 12.64 4.77
N ASP A 423 3.74 12.45 3.57
CA ASP A 423 2.30 12.53 3.31
C ASP A 423 1.47 11.58 4.20
N ARG A 424 1.86 10.30 4.30
CA ARG A 424 1.16 9.34 5.14
C ARG A 424 1.33 9.65 6.62
N HIS A 425 2.52 10.07 7.05
CA HIS A 425 2.77 10.50 8.43
C HIS A 425 1.84 11.64 8.85
N LEU A 426 1.67 12.66 8.00
CA LEU A 426 0.76 13.77 8.25
C LEU A 426 -0.70 13.31 8.40
N CYS A 427 -1.14 12.36 7.58
CA CYS A 427 -2.48 11.77 7.69
C CYS A 427 -2.66 10.94 8.98
N GLU A 428 -1.68 10.10 9.34
CA GLU A 428 -1.69 9.30 10.58
C GLU A 428 -1.71 10.20 11.83
N ALA A 429 -0.88 11.24 11.83
CA ALA A 429 -0.86 12.23 12.92
C ALA A 429 -2.23 12.93 13.04
N ALA A 430 -2.85 13.32 11.93
CA ALA A 430 -4.18 13.94 11.96
C ALA A 430 -5.26 12.98 12.50
N VAL A 431 -5.19 11.69 12.17
CA VAL A 431 -6.09 10.66 12.71
C VAL A 431 -5.89 10.48 14.22
N ASN A 432 -4.64 10.45 14.70
CA ASN A 432 -4.36 10.39 16.14
C ASN A 432 -4.89 11.65 16.84
N ALA A 433 -4.70 12.83 16.25
CA ALA A 433 -5.20 14.09 16.78
C ALA A 433 -6.73 14.15 16.81
N ALA A 434 -7.42 13.53 15.86
CA ALA A 434 -8.89 13.43 15.87
C ALA A 434 -9.42 12.76 17.15
N ALA A 435 -8.69 11.77 17.69
CA ALA A 435 -9.05 11.11 18.96
C ALA A 435 -8.85 12.00 20.20
N LEU A 436 -8.07 13.08 20.07
CA LEU A 436 -7.73 14.03 21.14
C LEU A 436 -8.57 15.31 21.07
N THR A 437 -9.49 15.44 20.11
CA THR A 437 -10.32 16.65 19.92
C THR A 437 -11.12 17.05 21.16
N ALA A 438 -11.50 16.10 22.02
CA ALA A 438 -12.22 16.38 23.26
C ALA A 438 -11.33 16.99 24.38
N THR A 439 -10.01 17.01 24.19
CA THR A 439 -9.03 17.51 25.18
C THR A 439 -8.63 18.97 24.95
N VAL A 440 -9.09 19.58 23.84
CA VAL A 440 -8.70 20.93 23.42
C VAL A 440 -9.93 21.80 23.17
N ALA A 441 -9.80 23.11 23.39
CA ALA A 441 -10.87 24.06 23.10
C ALA A 441 -11.10 24.29 21.59
N ARG A 442 -10.08 24.06 20.76
CA ARG A 442 -10.08 24.31 19.31
C ARG A 442 -9.75 23.05 18.50
N PRO A 443 -10.69 22.09 18.41
CA PRO A 443 -10.46 20.83 17.69
C PRO A 443 -10.20 21.04 16.20
N ASP A 444 -10.75 22.11 15.61
CA ASP A 444 -10.50 22.51 14.22
C ASP A 444 -9.03 22.90 13.98
N LEU A 445 -8.43 23.69 14.88
CA LEU A 445 -7.01 24.04 14.81
C LEU A 445 -6.12 22.84 15.09
N LEU A 446 -6.52 21.95 16.00
CA LEU A 446 -5.77 20.73 16.29
C LEU A 446 -5.61 19.86 15.05
N VAL A 447 -6.72 19.49 14.39
CA VAL A 447 -6.64 18.55 13.25
C VAL A 447 -5.96 19.18 12.03
N VAL A 448 -6.21 20.47 11.74
CA VAL A 448 -5.57 21.17 10.62
C VAL A 448 -4.10 21.43 10.91
N GLY A 449 -3.78 21.94 12.10
CA GLY A 449 -2.40 22.18 12.54
C GLY A 449 -1.59 20.90 12.51
N THR A 450 -2.15 19.78 12.99
CA THR A 450 -1.48 18.47 12.96
C THR A 450 -1.27 17.95 11.55
N TRP A 451 -2.29 18.06 10.68
CA TRP A 451 -2.17 17.58 9.29
C TRP A 451 -1.13 18.36 8.47
N LEU A 452 -0.82 19.60 8.87
CA LEU A 452 0.12 20.47 8.14
C LEU A 452 1.41 20.77 8.90
N HIS A 453 1.59 20.23 10.11
CA HIS A 453 2.68 20.66 11.02
C HIS A 453 4.07 20.49 10.41
N ASP A 454 4.24 19.47 9.56
CA ASP A 454 5.51 19.06 9.00
C ASP A 454 5.56 19.18 7.47
N LEU A 455 4.63 19.95 6.89
CA LEU A 455 4.54 20.15 5.44
C LEU A 455 5.85 20.70 4.85
N GLY A 456 6.61 21.45 5.65
CA GLY A 456 7.90 22.02 5.28
C GLY A 456 8.96 20.98 4.91
N LYS A 457 8.86 19.71 5.34
CA LYS A 457 9.78 18.62 4.92
C LYS A 457 9.77 18.39 3.41
N GLY A 458 8.67 18.73 2.72
CA GLY A 458 8.54 18.65 1.27
C GLY A 458 9.44 19.64 0.52
N TYR A 459 9.94 20.67 1.19
CA TYR A 459 10.58 21.83 0.58
C TYR A 459 12.06 21.94 0.98
N PRO A 460 12.89 22.62 0.16
CA PRO A 460 14.27 22.91 0.51
C PRO A 460 14.36 23.89 1.70
N GLY A 461 15.22 23.61 2.67
CA GLY A 461 15.48 24.50 3.81
C GLY A 461 15.25 23.80 5.15
N ASP A 462 15.21 24.60 6.22
CA ASP A 462 14.75 24.10 7.53
C ASP A 462 13.23 23.90 7.48
N HIS A 463 12.79 22.67 7.73
CA HIS A 463 11.38 22.27 7.61
C HIS A 463 10.45 23.06 8.56
N THR A 464 10.93 23.51 9.72
CA THR A 464 10.12 24.31 10.65
C THR A 464 9.95 25.73 10.12
N GLU A 465 11.04 26.37 9.70
CA GLU A 465 11.00 27.72 9.11
C GLU A 465 10.12 27.76 7.85
N VAL A 466 10.33 26.81 6.92
CA VAL A 466 9.51 26.71 5.71
C VAL A 466 8.06 26.36 6.05
N GLY A 467 7.84 25.48 7.03
CA GLY A 467 6.51 25.12 7.50
C GLY A 467 5.73 26.33 8.04
N MET A 468 6.38 27.23 8.78
CA MET A 468 5.76 28.46 9.28
C MET A 468 5.32 29.37 8.12
N GLU A 469 6.17 29.57 7.12
CA GLU A 469 5.85 30.39 5.93
C GLU A 469 4.68 29.81 5.14
N LEU A 470 4.68 28.48 4.95
CA LEU A 470 3.58 27.76 4.30
C LEU A 470 2.28 27.92 5.08
N MET A 471 2.31 27.69 6.40
CA MET A 471 1.12 27.82 7.26
C MET A 471 0.55 29.24 7.24
N ALA A 472 1.42 30.26 7.29
CA ALA A 472 1.03 31.67 7.20
C ALA A 472 0.37 32.03 5.85
N THR A 473 0.60 31.24 4.80
CA THR A 473 -0.02 31.40 3.49
C THR A 473 -1.31 30.58 3.36
N ILE A 474 -1.27 29.33 3.80
CA ILE A 474 -2.34 28.36 3.65
C ILE A 474 -3.53 28.69 4.56
N ALA A 475 -3.30 28.99 5.84
CA ALA A 475 -4.37 29.18 6.81
C ALA A 475 -5.31 30.36 6.46
N PRO A 476 -4.81 31.55 6.04
CA PRO A 476 -5.69 32.61 5.55
C PRO A 476 -6.47 32.19 4.29
N ARG A 477 -5.85 31.43 3.38
CA ARG A 477 -6.52 30.92 2.17
C ARG A 477 -7.67 29.96 2.52
N MET A 478 -7.51 29.15 3.57
CA MET A 478 -8.58 28.31 4.13
C MET A 478 -9.67 29.13 4.87
N GLY A 479 -9.48 30.43 5.07
CA GLY A 479 -10.41 31.34 5.71
C GLY A 479 -10.23 31.49 7.23
N PHE A 480 -9.11 31.07 7.81
CA PHE A 480 -8.81 31.30 9.23
C PHE A 480 -8.56 32.77 9.54
N GLY A 481 -9.00 33.22 10.71
CA GLY A 481 -8.77 34.58 11.21
C GLY A 481 -7.33 34.77 11.70
N HIS A 482 -6.93 36.02 11.94
CA HIS A 482 -5.55 36.35 12.29
C HIS A 482 -5.02 35.65 13.56
N GLU A 483 -5.85 35.56 14.60
CA GLU A 483 -5.49 34.86 15.86
C GLU A 483 -5.30 33.36 15.65
N ASP A 484 -6.17 32.74 14.85
CA ASP A 484 -6.09 31.32 14.49
C ASP A 484 -4.85 31.03 13.64
N VAL A 485 -4.54 31.90 12.67
CA VAL A 485 -3.34 31.79 11.84
C VAL A 485 -2.09 31.87 12.71
N THR A 486 -2.05 32.81 13.67
CA THR A 486 -0.92 32.93 14.60
C THR A 486 -0.75 31.65 15.41
N THR A 487 -1.84 31.10 15.94
CA THR A 487 -1.83 29.84 16.70
C THR A 487 -1.33 28.67 15.84
N LEU A 488 -1.80 28.54 14.59
CA LEU A 488 -1.36 27.48 13.68
C LEU A 488 0.13 27.61 13.31
N VAL A 489 0.62 28.83 13.11
CA VAL A 489 2.05 29.09 12.88
C VAL A 489 2.87 28.72 14.12
N ASP A 490 2.40 29.05 15.33
CA ASP A 490 3.07 28.68 16.58
C ASP A 490 3.03 27.16 16.82
N MET A 491 1.96 26.47 16.42
CA MET A 491 1.92 25.00 16.42
C MET A 491 3.05 24.42 15.56
N VAL A 492 3.26 24.94 14.35
CA VAL A 492 4.37 24.53 13.47
C VAL A 492 5.71 24.89 14.10
N ARG A 493 5.87 26.12 14.59
CA ARG A 493 7.12 26.60 15.20
C ARG A 493 7.57 25.73 16.38
N HIS A 494 6.62 25.29 17.20
CA HIS A 494 6.89 24.66 18.49
C HIS A 494 6.54 23.17 18.54
N HIS A 495 6.26 22.51 17.41
CA HIS A 495 5.84 21.10 17.41
C HIS A 495 6.87 20.14 18.05
N LEU A 496 8.17 20.47 18.03
CA LEU A 496 9.22 19.68 18.69
C LEU A 496 9.55 20.15 20.11
N LEU A 497 8.99 21.28 20.58
CA LEU A 497 9.38 21.92 21.84
C LEU A 497 9.11 21.01 23.05
N LEU A 498 7.88 20.51 23.19
CA LEU A 498 7.49 19.67 24.31
C LEU A 498 8.23 18.32 24.34
N PRO A 499 8.31 17.54 23.24
CA PRO A 499 9.01 16.25 23.29
C PRO A 499 10.51 16.42 23.54
N ASP A 500 11.14 17.49 23.02
CA ASP A 500 12.57 17.75 23.24
C ASP A 500 12.85 18.19 24.68
N VAL A 501 12.07 19.14 25.23
CA VAL A 501 12.28 19.59 26.61
C VAL A 501 11.99 18.46 27.59
N ALA A 502 10.88 17.75 27.43
CA ALA A 502 10.48 16.66 28.31
C ALA A 502 11.53 15.55 28.42
N THR A 503 12.31 15.30 27.35
CA THR A 503 13.26 14.18 27.31
C THR A 503 14.73 14.59 27.46
N ARG A 504 15.08 15.86 27.28
CA ARG A 504 16.47 16.33 27.26
C ARG A 504 16.80 17.38 28.32
N ARG A 505 15.82 17.89 29.06
CA ARG A 505 16.01 18.92 30.10
C ARG A 505 15.58 18.40 31.47
N ASP A 506 15.99 19.13 32.51
CA ASP A 506 15.53 18.88 33.87
C ASP A 506 14.20 19.59 34.09
N LEU A 507 13.15 18.83 34.41
CA LEU A 507 11.80 19.36 34.66
C LEU A 507 11.64 19.94 36.07
N ALA A 508 12.64 19.78 36.93
CA ALA A 508 12.72 20.47 38.21
C ALA A 508 13.34 21.88 38.10
N ASP A 509 13.84 22.27 36.93
CA ASP A 509 14.42 23.60 36.70
C ASP A 509 13.33 24.61 36.31
N ASP A 510 13.02 25.51 37.23
CA ASP A 510 12.10 26.63 37.07
C ASP A 510 12.33 27.46 35.80
N ASP A 511 13.58 27.69 35.42
CA ASP A 511 13.91 28.52 34.26
C ASP A 511 13.57 27.79 32.96
N VAL A 512 13.65 26.45 32.95
CA VAL A 512 13.17 25.62 31.84
C VAL A 512 11.65 25.76 31.69
N ILE A 513 10.89 25.64 32.79
CA ILE A 513 9.42 25.73 32.77
C ILE A 513 8.98 27.14 32.33
N LYS A 514 9.57 28.19 32.91
CA LYS A 514 9.31 29.59 32.53
C LYS A 514 9.66 29.84 31.05
N GLY A 515 10.75 29.25 30.56
CA GLY A 515 11.15 29.33 29.15
C GLY A 515 10.12 28.73 28.21
N VAL A 516 9.57 27.55 28.53
CA VAL A 516 8.50 26.93 27.74
C VAL A 516 7.22 27.75 27.82
N ALA A 517 6.82 28.22 29.01
CA ALA A 517 5.64 29.07 29.18
C ALA A 517 5.75 30.35 28.35
N ALA A 518 6.91 31.01 28.34
CA ALA A 518 7.17 32.20 27.54
C ALA A 518 7.11 31.92 26.03
N ALA A 519 7.61 30.77 25.58
CA ALA A 519 7.56 30.38 24.16
C ALA A 519 6.13 30.07 23.70
N VAL A 520 5.36 29.33 24.49
CA VAL A 520 4.00 28.90 24.12
C VAL A 520 2.97 30.02 24.28
N GLY A 521 3.17 30.91 25.25
CA GLY A 521 2.42 32.17 25.42
C GLY A 521 0.98 32.06 25.94
N SER A 522 0.26 30.97 25.65
CA SER A 522 -1.14 30.80 26.09
C SER A 522 -1.49 29.37 26.45
N LEU A 523 -2.48 29.19 27.33
CA LEU A 523 -2.97 27.87 27.72
C LEU A 523 -3.58 27.11 26.53
N GLY A 524 -4.30 27.81 25.64
CA GLY A 524 -4.89 27.20 24.44
C GLY A 524 -3.84 26.66 23.48
N THR A 525 -2.74 27.40 23.27
CA THR A 525 -1.60 26.93 22.46
C THR A 525 -0.91 25.72 23.11
N LEU A 526 -0.78 25.72 24.44
CA LEU A 526 -0.20 24.59 25.18
C LEU A 526 -1.02 23.31 25.03
N GLU A 527 -2.35 23.40 25.15
CA GLU A 527 -3.27 22.29 24.96
C GLU A 527 -3.13 21.69 23.54
N LEU A 528 -3.08 22.55 22.52
CA LEU A 528 -2.91 22.13 21.13
C LEU A 528 -1.54 21.48 20.89
N LEU A 529 -0.46 22.06 21.42
CA LEU A 529 0.89 21.51 21.29
C LEU A 529 1.05 20.17 22.01
N ALA A 530 0.41 20.00 23.17
CA ALA A 530 0.43 18.75 23.91
C ALA A 530 -0.26 17.63 23.11
N ALA A 531 -1.46 17.91 22.58
CA ALA A 531 -2.20 16.96 21.74
C ALA A 531 -1.46 16.66 20.42
N LEU A 532 -0.88 17.67 19.77
CA LEU A 532 -0.04 17.50 18.58
C LEU A 532 1.17 16.61 18.89
N THR A 533 1.87 16.86 20.00
CA THR A 533 3.05 16.08 20.42
C THR A 533 2.71 14.59 20.57
N GLU A 534 1.60 14.29 21.23
CA GLU A 534 1.13 12.90 21.38
C GLU A 534 0.77 12.29 20.02
N ALA A 535 -0.01 13.00 19.21
CA ALA A 535 -0.49 12.52 17.92
C ALA A 535 0.66 12.25 16.92
N ASP A 536 1.62 13.16 16.84
CA ASP A 536 2.81 13.06 16.00
C ASP A 536 3.76 11.94 16.47
N SER A 537 3.97 11.82 17.78
CA SER A 537 4.80 10.76 18.34
C SER A 537 4.18 9.37 18.11
N LEU A 538 2.85 9.24 18.19
CA LEU A 538 2.14 8.01 17.86
C LEU A 538 2.28 7.65 16.38
N ALA A 539 2.23 8.64 15.47
CA ALA A 539 2.38 8.44 14.02
C ALA A 539 3.81 8.06 13.63
N THR A 540 4.81 8.58 14.34
CA THR A 540 6.22 8.26 14.13
C THR A 540 6.50 6.78 14.39
N GLY A 541 6.00 6.23 15.51
CA GLY A 541 6.07 4.81 15.81
C GLY A 541 6.10 4.48 17.31
N PRO A 542 6.04 3.18 17.67
CA PRO A 542 5.94 2.74 19.07
C PRO A 542 7.15 3.09 19.93
N SER A 543 8.32 3.33 19.32
CA SER A 543 9.51 3.83 20.03
C SER A 543 9.44 5.32 20.34
N ALA A 544 8.61 6.08 19.62
CA ALA A 544 8.49 7.52 19.78
C ALA A 544 7.49 7.91 20.87
N TRP A 545 6.44 7.12 21.13
CA TRP A 545 5.48 7.36 22.22
C TRP A 545 5.28 6.12 23.09
N GLY A 546 5.48 6.27 24.40
CA GLY A 546 5.26 5.22 25.40
C GLY A 546 4.96 5.82 26.77
N THR A 547 4.54 4.98 27.73
CA THR A 547 4.06 5.43 29.05
C THR A 547 5.03 6.37 29.76
N TRP A 548 6.34 6.12 29.64
CA TRP A 548 7.36 6.98 30.24
C TRP A 548 7.41 8.38 29.60
N LYS A 549 7.42 8.48 28.26
CA LYS A 549 7.43 9.78 27.57
C LYS A 549 6.13 10.55 27.78
N ALA A 550 4.99 9.85 27.76
CA ALA A 550 3.69 10.44 28.08
C ALA A 550 3.68 11.06 29.48
N GLY A 551 4.29 10.39 30.47
CA GLY A 551 4.44 10.92 31.83
C GLY A 551 5.26 12.22 31.87
N LEU A 552 6.42 12.24 31.21
CA LEU A 552 7.30 13.42 31.17
C LEU A 552 6.65 14.62 30.47
N VAL A 553 5.98 14.39 29.34
CA VAL A 553 5.24 15.45 28.64
C VAL A 553 4.09 15.96 29.50
N GLY A 554 3.34 15.07 30.16
CA GLY A 554 2.25 15.44 31.07
C GLY A 554 2.70 16.26 32.28
N GLU A 555 3.84 15.92 32.88
CA GLU A 555 4.48 16.69 33.96
C GLU A 555 4.84 18.10 33.48
N LEU A 556 5.57 18.20 32.36
CA LEU A 556 5.94 19.48 31.75
C LEU A 556 4.70 20.35 31.46
N VAL A 557 3.67 19.77 30.81
CA VAL A 557 2.44 20.49 30.46
C VAL A 557 1.72 21.00 31.70
N THR A 558 1.68 20.21 32.78
CA THR A 558 1.03 20.60 34.04
C THR A 558 1.75 21.78 34.69
N GLN A 559 3.08 21.74 34.75
CA GLN A 559 3.89 22.83 35.33
C GLN A 559 3.80 24.10 34.49
N VAL A 560 3.89 23.98 33.15
CA VAL A 560 3.75 25.13 32.24
C VAL A 560 2.35 25.74 32.32
N ALA A 561 1.29 24.91 32.37
CA ALA A 561 -0.08 25.38 32.56
C ALA A 561 -0.24 26.14 33.89
N HIS A 562 0.41 25.69 34.96
CA HIS A 562 0.42 26.39 36.24
C HIS A 562 1.02 27.79 36.13
N VAL A 563 2.18 27.92 35.47
CA VAL A 563 2.85 29.22 35.24
C VAL A 563 2.00 30.14 34.36
N LEU A 564 1.42 29.62 33.27
CA LEU A 564 0.54 30.39 32.41
C LEU A 564 -0.75 30.85 33.11
N GLY A 565 -1.20 30.08 34.11
CA GLY A 565 -2.30 30.43 35.02
C GLY A 565 -1.95 31.46 36.09
N GLY A 566 -0.70 31.94 36.14
CA GLY A 566 -0.20 32.92 37.10
C GLY A 566 0.37 32.32 38.39
N GLY A 567 0.61 31.01 38.43
CA GLY A 567 1.29 30.34 39.53
C GLY A 567 2.81 30.55 39.52
N GLU A 568 3.43 30.50 40.70
CA GLU A 568 4.89 30.47 40.83
C GLU A 568 5.38 29.02 40.70
N VAL A 569 6.54 28.84 40.07
CA VAL A 569 7.26 27.54 40.09
C VAL A 569 7.86 27.31 41.48
N ALA A 570 8.01 26.04 41.87
CA ALA A 570 8.07 25.58 43.26
C ALA A 570 9.49 25.39 43.81
#